data_AF-A0A072NNE7-F1
#
_entry.id   AF-A0A072NNE7-F1
#
_cell.length_a   1.000
_cell.length_b   1.000
_cell.length_c   1.000
_cell.angle_alpha   90.00
_cell.angle_beta   90.00
_cell.angle_gamma   90.00
#
_symmetry.space_group_name_H-M   'P 1'
#
loop_
_entity.id
_entity.type
_entity.pdbx_description
1 polymer ?
#
loop_
_entity_poly.entity_id
_entity_poly.type
_entity_poly.pdbx_seq_one_letter_code
_entity_poly.pdbx_strand_id
1 'polypeptide(L)'
;MRFFRCFLIIEILFLVFVGLACFPISAHATSYPLQAKYPEVMIYKAHTTQKVIALSFDDGPDQRFTPLILNILNKYDVKATFFFIGYKSSDLPRCCKKNL
;
A
#
# COMPACT_ATOMS: atom_id res chain seq x y z
N MET A 1 -56.24 -2.44 16.32
CA MET A 1 -55.24 -3.17 15.49
C MET A 1 -54.30 -2.28 14.68
N ARG A 2 -54.71 -1.08 14.20
CA ARG A 2 -53.82 -0.14 13.48
C ARG A 2 -52.72 0.49 14.34
N PHE A 3 -53.04 0.83 15.60
CA PHE A 3 -52.10 1.46 16.54
C PHE A 3 -50.91 0.55 16.90
N PHE A 4 -51.19 -0.74 17.13
CA PHE A 4 -50.18 -1.76 17.42
C PHE A 4 -49.24 -2.01 16.22
N ARG A 5 -49.75 -1.87 14.99
CA ARG A 5 -48.95 -1.99 13.75
C ARG A 5 -48.01 -0.80 13.57
N CYS A 6 -48.42 0.42 13.91
CA CYS A 6 -47.50 1.58 13.89
C CYS A 6 -46.41 1.48 14.95
N PHE A 7 -46.75 1.05 16.17
CA PHE A 7 -45.76 0.89 17.24
C PHE A 7 -44.68 -0.14 16.87
N LEU A 8 -45.09 -1.28 16.30
CA LEU A 8 -44.17 -2.31 15.82
C LEU A 8 -43.25 -1.80 14.68
N ILE A 9 -43.77 -0.97 13.77
CA ILE A 9 -42.96 -0.40 12.67
C ILE A 9 -41.93 0.59 13.22
N ILE A 10 -42.29 1.43 14.18
CA ILE A 10 -41.39 2.41 14.78
C ILE A 10 -40.25 1.71 15.54
N GLU A 11 -40.56 0.66 16.31
CA GLU A 11 -39.56 -0.17 16.99
C GLU A 11 -38.61 -0.87 16.01
N ILE A 12 -39.13 -1.44 14.93
CA ILE A 12 -38.30 -2.08 13.89
C ILE A 12 -37.40 -1.04 13.21
N LEU A 13 -37.93 0.14 12.87
CA LEU A 13 -37.14 1.21 12.26
C LEU A 13 -36.07 1.75 13.20
N PHE A 14 -36.36 1.85 14.50
CA PHE A 14 -35.38 2.25 15.52
C PHE A 14 -34.27 1.21 15.66
N LEU A 15 -34.61 -0.09 15.72
CA LEU A 15 -33.62 -1.17 15.76
C LEU A 15 -32.76 -1.25 14.49
N VAL A 16 -33.34 -0.98 13.32
CA VAL A 16 -32.59 -0.89 12.05
C VAL A 16 -31.66 0.32 12.03
N PHE A 17 -32.12 1.48 12.52
CA PHE A 17 -31.31 2.69 12.60
C PHE A 17 -30.15 2.54 13.59
N VAL A 18 -30.42 2.00 14.78
CA VAL A 18 -29.37 1.66 15.76
C VAL A 18 -28.43 0.61 15.20
N GLY A 19 -28.94 -0.42 14.50
CA GLY A 19 -28.13 -1.42 13.82
C GLY A 19 -27.20 -0.83 12.76
N LEU A 20 -27.70 0.08 11.92
CA LEU A 20 -26.90 0.76 10.88
C LEU A 20 -25.89 1.77 11.46
N ALA A 21 -26.25 2.50 12.52
CA ALA A 21 -25.36 3.44 13.19
C ALA A 21 -24.30 2.74 14.04
N CYS A 22 -24.61 1.55 14.57
CA CYS A 22 -23.74 0.77 15.44
C CYS A 22 -23.00 -0.35 14.70
N PHE A 23 -23.29 -0.59 13.41
CA PHE A 23 -22.39 -1.35 12.53
C PHE A 23 -21.14 -0.49 12.36
N PRO A 24 -20.05 -0.82 13.08
CA PRO A 24 -18.86 -0.02 12.95
C PRO A 24 -18.38 -0.22 11.51
N ILE A 25 -18.27 0.86 10.75
CA ILE A 25 -17.47 0.92 9.51
C ILE A 25 -15.98 0.62 9.83
N SER A 26 -15.64 0.35 11.10
CA SER A 26 -14.33 -0.07 11.60
C SER A 26 -13.88 -1.47 11.17
N ALA A 27 -14.60 -2.17 10.29
CA ALA A 27 -14.02 -3.31 9.57
C ALA A 27 -12.89 -2.89 8.60
N HIS A 28 -12.48 -1.62 8.58
CA HIS A 28 -11.17 -1.20 8.12
C HIS A 28 -10.08 -1.59 9.16
N ALA A 29 -10.03 -2.87 9.53
CA ALA A 29 -8.82 -3.43 10.11
C ALA A 29 -7.72 -3.21 9.08
N THR A 30 -6.87 -2.22 9.35
CA THR A 30 -5.82 -1.75 8.46
C THR A 30 -4.96 -2.95 8.06
N SER A 31 -4.93 -3.29 6.77
CA SER A 31 -4.16 -4.41 6.20
C SER A 31 -2.63 -4.29 6.40
N TYR A 32 -2.18 -3.27 7.12
CA TYR A 32 -0.78 -2.87 7.31
C TYR A 32 -0.50 -2.55 8.79
N PRO A 33 -0.46 -3.57 9.67
CA PRO A 33 -0.30 -3.36 11.11
C PRO A 33 1.00 -2.61 11.47
N LEU A 34 2.06 -2.79 10.68
CA LEU A 34 3.33 -2.08 10.88
C LEU A 34 3.23 -0.59 10.55
N GLN A 35 2.45 -0.19 9.54
CA GLN A 35 2.21 1.22 9.24
C GLN A 35 1.32 1.88 10.29
N ALA A 36 0.33 1.16 10.82
CA ALA A 36 -0.46 1.66 11.95
C ALA A 36 0.41 1.90 13.20
N LYS A 37 1.39 1.01 13.44
CA LYS A 37 2.31 1.11 14.58
C LYS A 37 3.42 2.15 14.39
N TYR A 38 3.90 2.34 13.16
CA TYR A 38 5.03 3.21 12.82
C TYR A 38 4.73 4.07 11.57
N PRO A 39 3.76 5.00 11.63
CA PRO A 39 3.23 5.70 10.45
C PRO A 39 4.26 6.56 9.71
N GLU A 40 5.26 7.07 10.42
CA GLU A 40 6.33 7.92 9.84
C GLU A 40 7.43 7.12 9.13
N VAL A 41 7.55 5.82 9.43
CA VAL A 41 8.67 4.98 8.96
C VAL A 41 8.18 3.91 7.99
N MET A 42 7.01 3.34 8.25
CA MET A 42 6.44 2.27 7.46
C MET A 42 5.39 2.83 6.51
N ILE A 43 5.77 3.00 5.24
CA ILE A 43 4.90 3.52 4.19
C ILE A 43 4.70 2.40 3.16
N TYR A 44 3.50 1.80 3.11
CA TYR A 44 3.16 0.78 2.10
C TYR A 44 2.60 1.39 0.80
N LYS A 45 2.02 2.59 0.87
CA LYS A 45 1.42 3.28 -0.27
C LYS A 45 1.54 4.80 -0.11
N ALA A 46 1.84 5.49 -1.21
CA ALA A 46 1.80 6.94 -1.26
C ALA A 46 0.36 7.47 -1.13
N HIS A 47 0.18 8.55 -0.37
CA HIS A 47 -1.09 9.26 -0.29
C HIS A 47 -1.27 10.14 -1.55
N THR A 48 -1.86 9.57 -2.60
CA THR A 48 -2.08 10.24 -3.88
C THR A 48 -3.39 9.81 -4.54
N THR A 49 -4.01 10.73 -5.28
CA THR A 49 -5.17 10.47 -6.15
C THR A 49 -4.77 10.17 -7.58
N GLN A 50 -3.49 10.33 -7.92
CA GLN A 50 -2.97 10.07 -9.26
C GLN A 50 -2.80 8.56 -9.49
N LYS A 51 -2.99 8.12 -10.74
CA LYS A 51 -2.71 6.73 -11.16
C LYS A 51 -1.22 6.53 -11.36
N VAL A 52 -0.49 6.41 -10.25
CA VAL A 52 0.97 6.23 -10.24
C VAL A 52 1.34 4.97 -9.46
N ILE A 53 2.48 4.39 -9.82
CA ILE A 53 3.11 3.27 -9.11
C ILE A 53 4.58 3.63 -8.84
N ALA A 54 5.14 3.10 -7.76
CA ALA A 54 6.56 3.14 -7.48
C ALA A 54 7.14 1.73 -7.66
N LEU A 55 8.21 1.61 -8.44
CA LEU A 55 8.94 0.35 -8.60
C LEU A 55 10.12 0.34 -7.64
N SER A 56 10.21 -0.69 -6.81
CA SER A 56 11.36 -0.96 -5.95
C SER A 56 11.86 -2.38 -6.14
N PHE A 57 13.19 -2.56 -6.03
CA PHE A 57 13.84 -3.85 -6.15
C PHE A 57 14.74 -4.09 -4.94
N ASP A 58 14.55 -5.22 -4.26
CA ASP A 58 15.33 -5.65 -3.11
C ASP A 58 16.48 -6.59 -3.54
N ASP A 59 17.41 -6.84 -2.62
CA ASP A 59 18.46 -7.88 -2.70
C ASP A 59 19.54 -7.74 -3.79
N GLY A 60 19.61 -6.58 -4.46
CA GLY A 60 20.60 -6.29 -5.50
C GLY A 60 21.98 -5.78 -4.98
N PRO A 61 22.92 -5.45 -5.89
CA PRO A 61 22.87 -5.73 -7.32
C PRO A 61 23.17 -7.20 -7.63
N ASP A 62 22.39 -7.78 -8.56
CA ASP A 62 22.68 -9.08 -9.16
C ASP A 62 23.46 -8.89 -10.46
N GLN A 63 24.57 -9.60 -10.63
CA GLN A 63 25.45 -9.43 -11.79
C GLN A 63 24.77 -9.79 -13.13
N ARG A 64 23.79 -10.70 -13.11
CA ARG A 64 23.12 -11.18 -14.32
C ARG A 64 21.88 -10.36 -14.63
N PHE A 65 21.05 -10.07 -13.62
CA PHE A 65 19.72 -9.50 -13.81
C PHE A 65 19.66 -7.99 -13.66
N THR A 66 20.43 -7.38 -12.73
CA THR A 66 20.38 -5.93 -12.53
C THR A 66 20.71 -5.14 -13.81
N PRO A 67 21.73 -5.48 -14.61
CA PRO A 67 21.98 -4.79 -15.88
C PRO A 67 20.82 -4.89 -16.88
N LEU A 68 20.12 -6.03 -16.92
CA LEU A 68 18.98 -6.24 -17.82
C LEU A 68 17.78 -5.38 -17.40
N ILE A 69 17.49 -5.33 -16.10
CA ILE A 69 16.44 -4.48 -15.53
C ILE A 69 16.74 -3.00 -15.83
N LEU A 70 17.97 -2.55 -15.58
CA LEU A 70 18.39 -1.17 -15.86
C LEU A 70 18.24 -0.79 -17.34
N ASN A 71 18.56 -1.71 -18.25
CA ASN A 71 18.40 -1.47 -19.69
C ASN A 71 16.92 -1.31 -20.08
N ILE A 72 16.01 -2.07 -19.48
CA ILE A 72 14.58 -1.95 -19.71
C ILE A 72 14.05 -0.64 -19.15
N LEU A 73 14.36 -0.32 -17.89
CA LEU A 73 13.95 0.94 -17.26
C LEU A 73 14.41 2.15 -18.08
N ASN A 74 15.66 2.15 -18.54
CA ASN A 74 16.20 3.23 -19.37
C ASN A 74 15.54 3.30 -20.75
N LYS A 75 15.20 2.15 -21.37
CA LYS A 75 14.48 2.12 -22.66
C LYS A 75 13.12 2.80 -22.59
N TYR A 76 12.45 2.72 -21.44
CA TYR A 76 11.13 3.31 -21.22
C TYR A 76 11.17 4.64 -20.44
N ASP A 77 12.36 5.17 -20.14
CA ASP A 77 12.55 6.37 -19.32
C ASP A 77 11.81 6.30 -17.96
N VAL A 78 11.86 5.13 -17.32
CA VAL A 78 11.21 4.86 -16.04
C VAL A 78 12.22 4.90 -14.90
N LYS A 79 11.89 5.63 -13.84
CA LYS A 79 12.66 5.66 -12.59
C LYS A 79 12.23 4.54 -11.65
N ALA A 80 13.20 3.99 -10.90
CA ALA A 80 12.95 2.96 -9.89
C ALA A 80 13.96 3.07 -8.73
N THR A 81 13.58 2.56 -7.56
CA THR A 81 14.44 2.51 -6.37
C THR A 81 15.06 1.11 -6.22
N PHE A 82 16.35 1.04 -5.89
CA PHE A 82 17.02 -0.23 -5.61
C PHE A 82 17.55 -0.24 -4.18
N PHE A 83 17.17 -1.26 -3.41
CA PHE A 83 17.67 -1.51 -2.07
C PHE A 83 18.76 -2.58 -2.14
N PHE A 84 20.03 -2.13 -2.13
CA PHE A 84 21.17 -3.03 -2.27
C PHE A 84 21.61 -3.63 -0.94
N ILE A 85 22.09 -4.87 -1.01
CA ILE A 85 22.81 -5.49 0.10
C ILE A 85 24.26 -5.00 0.04
N GLY A 86 24.75 -4.42 1.13
CA GLY A 86 26.06 -3.74 1.17
C GLY A 86 27.22 -4.56 0.60
N TYR A 87 27.31 -5.86 0.92
CA TYR A 87 28.40 -6.72 0.44
C TYR A 87 28.31 -7.04 -1.07
N LYS A 88 27.13 -6.99 -1.69
CA LYS A 88 26.99 -7.20 -3.14
C LYS A 88 27.35 -5.94 -3.94
N SER A 89 27.21 -4.77 -3.32
CA SER A 89 27.48 -3.47 -3.95
C SER A 89 28.96 -3.27 -4.30
N SER A 90 29.88 -3.84 -3.51
CA SER A 90 31.32 -3.80 -3.80
C SER A 90 31.71 -4.53 -5.08
N ASP A 91 30.94 -5.54 -5.47
CA ASP A 91 31.25 -6.39 -6.62
C ASP A 91 30.79 -5.76 -7.94
N LEU A 92 29.95 -4.72 -7.90
CA LEU A 92 29.47 -4.03 -9.10
C LEU A 92 29.41 -2.50 -8.95
N PRO A 93 30.55 -1.80 -8.75
CA PRO A 93 30.57 -0.36 -8.48
C PRO A 93 29.96 0.48 -9.60
N ARG A 94 29.97 -0.04 -10.84
CA ARG A 94 29.49 0.67 -12.03
C ARG A 94 27.97 0.80 -12.08
N CYS A 95 27.20 -0.16 -11.54
CA CYS A 95 25.75 -0.03 -11.48
C CYS A 95 25.33 0.91 -10.34
N CYS A 96 26.05 0.89 -9.21
CA CYS A 96 25.76 1.74 -8.05
C CYS A 96 26.11 3.22 -8.29
N LYS A 97 26.98 3.52 -9.26
CA LYS A 97 27.37 4.89 -9.65
C LYS A 97 26.62 5.46 -10.85
N LYS A 98 25.82 4.65 -11.54
CA LYS A 98 24.91 5.19 -12.56
C LYS A 98 23.86 5.98 -11.79
N ASN A 99 23.70 7.27 -12.13
CA ASN A 99 22.60 8.09 -11.64
C ASN A 99 21.29 7.41 -12.07
N LEU A 100 20.76 6.59 -11.17
CA LEU A 100 19.45 5.97 -11.19
C LEU A 100 18.37 7.02 -10.95
#